data_AF-A0A3R8N0A7-F1
#
_entry.id   AF-A0A3R8N0A7-F1
#
_cell.length_a   1.000
_cell.length_b   1.000
_cell.length_c   1.000
_cell.angle_alpha   90.00
_cell.angle_beta   90.00
_cell.angle_gamma   90.00
#
_symmetry.space_group_name_H-M   'P 1'
#
loop_
_entity.id
_entity.type
_entity.pdbx_description
1 polymer ?
#
loop_
_entity_poly.entity_id
_entity_poly.type
_entity_poly.pdbx_seq_one_letter_code
_entity_poly.pdbx_strand_id
1 'polypeptide(L)'
;MGLLDLLGRKRARDKPRNSYEGQDFSYLFGRTTSGENVDEFKAMQTTAVYACVRILAEAVASLPIHVYERTATGKEKKVEHPLYFLLHDEPNSEMSSFVFRETLMTHLLIWGNAYVQIIRDRSGQVISLYPLLPDKMSVHRDESGKLYYKYKRQSEENPNFKENGDAILRAEDVLHVPGLGFDGLIGYSPIALAKNAIGMTLATENYGASFFKNGANPGGVLEHPGILKDPKRVRDSWNAVYNGVNNAHKVAVLEEGMKYTQVGIPPEEAQFLQTRKFQINEIARLYRIPPHMVGDLEKS
;
A
#
# COMPACT_ATOMS: atom_id res chain seq x y z
N MET A 1 -25.62 -30.33 -44.45
CA MET A 1 -24.54 -29.32 -44.46
C MET A 1 -24.76 -28.41 -45.65
N GLY A 2 -25.25 -27.20 -45.42
CA GLY A 2 -25.64 -26.26 -46.49
C GLY A 2 -24.67 -25.10 -46.58
N LEU A 3 -24.27 -24.75 -47.80
CA LEU A 3 -23.33 -23.71 -48.24
C LEU A 3 -23.67 -22.25 -47.83
N LEU A 4 -24.56 -22.04 -46.87
CA LEU A 4 -24.97 -20.71 -46.36
C LEU A 4 -24.31 -20.35 -45.01
N ASP A 5 -23.45 -21.20 -44.46
CA ASP A 5 -22.72 -20.93 -43.21
C ASP A 5 -21.37 -20.20 -43.41
N LEU A 6 -21.01 -19.90 -44.67
CA LEU A 6 -19.72 -19.26 -45.03
C LEU A 6 -19.80 -17.73 -45.19
N LEU A 7 -20.97 -17.12 -44.98
CA LEU A 7 -21.20 -15.67 -45.12
C LEU A 7 -21.94 -15.10 -43.90
N GLY A 8 -21.19 -14.82 -42.83
CA GLY A 8 -21.31 -13.58 -42.05
C GLY A 8 -22.69 -13.16 -41.52
N ARG A 9 -23.59 -14.07 -41.17
CA ARG A 9 -24.80 -13.70 -40.40
C ARG A 9 -24.46 -13.58 -38.91
N LYS A 10 -24.22 -12.35 -38.47
CA LYS A 10 -24.30 -11.94 -37.06
C LYS A 10 -25.63 -12.44 -36.48
N ARG A 11 -25.61 -13.56 -35.75
CA ARG A 11 -26.70 -13.86 -34.81
C ARG A 11 -26.72 -12.72 -33.79
N ALA A 12 -27.88 -12.09 -33.64
CA ALA A 12 -28.10 -11.18 -32.53
C ALA A 12 -27.76 -11.92 -31.23
N ARG A 13 -26.90 -11.33 -30.41
CA ARG A 13 -26.65 -11.76 -29.02
C ARG A 13 -27.94 -11.50 -28.24
N ASP A 14 -28.90 -12.42 -28.36
CA ASP A 14 -30.29 -12.17 -27.94
C ASP A 14 -30.54 -12.42 -26.45
N LYS A 15 -29.50 -12.50 -25.61
CA LYS A 15 -29.65 -12.44 -24.15
C LYS A 15 -28.39 -11.80 -23.56
N PRO A 16 -28.48 -10.67 -22.84
CA PRO A 16 -27.40 -10.28 -21.94
C PRO A 16 -27.30 -11.40 -20.90
N ARG A 17 -26.19 -12.15 -20.90
CA ARG A 17 -25.79 -12.87 -19.71
C ARG A 17 -25.36 -11.79 -18.72
N ASN A 18 -26.01 -11.71 -17.56
CA ASN A 18 -25.45 -11.01 -16.41
C ASN A 18 -24.24 -11.81 -15.93
N SER A 19 -23.15 -11.76 -16.69
CA SER A 19 -21.83 -12.10 -16.20
C SER A 19 -21.20 -10.79 -15.76
N TYR A 20 -21.18 -10.54 -14.45
CA TYR A 20 -20.31 -9.55 -13.84
C TYR A 20 -18.89 -10.15 -13.75
N GLU A 21 -18.33 -10.54 -14.89
CA GLU A 21 -16.90 -10.78 -15.05
C GLU A 21 -16.35 -9.54 -15.75
N GLY A 22 -15.56 -8.72 -15.08
CA GLY A 22 -14.87 -7.64 -15.78
C GLY A 22 -14.58 -6.35 -15.03
N GLN A 23 -14.89 -6.26 -13.74
CA GLN A 23 -14.05 -5.44 -12.87
C GLN A 23 -13.48 -6.37 -11.83
N ASP A 24 -12.30 -6.91 -12.12
CA ASP A 24 -11.34 -7.09 -11.04
C ASP A 24 -11.38 -5.76 -10.30
N PHE A 25 -11.97 -5.73 -9.10
CA PHE A 25 -11.88 -4.63 -8.15
C PHE A 25 -10.44 -4.54 -7.63
N SER A 26 -9.52 -4.58 -8.60
CA SER A 26 -8.10 -4.44 -8.47
C SER A 26 -7.91 -3.11 -7.79
N TYR A 27 -7.33 -3.22 -6.60
CA TYR A 27 -6.46 -2.20 -6.09
C TYR A 27 -5.65 -1.67 -7.27
N LEU A 28 -5.93 -0.44 -7.71
CA LEU A 28 -5.31 0.18 -8.89
C LEU A 28 -3.86 0.56 -8.59
N PHE A 29 -3.08 -0.40 -8.09
CA PHE A 29 -1.64 -0.35 -7.97
C PHE A 29 -1.02 -0.33 -9.36
N GLY A 30 0.13 0.33 -9.48
CA GLY A 30 0.80 0.50 -10.75
C GLY A 30 1.63 1.76 -10.81
N ARG A 31 2.10 2.08 -12.01
CA ARG A 31 2.98 3.23 -12.23
C ARG A 31 2.25 4.52 -11.95
N THR A 32 2.91 5.38 -11.18
CA THR A 32 2.43 6.72 -10.82
C THR A 32 2.91 7.76 -11.83
N THR A 33 2.38 8.97 -11.75
CA THR A 33 2.81 10.08 -12.61
C THR A 33 4.26 10.52 -12.36
N SER A 34 4.84 10.23 -11.20
CA SER A 34 6.27 10.47 -10.92
C SER A 34 7.19 9.40 -11.53
N GLY A 35 6.62 8.33 -12.08
CA GLY A 35 7.35 7.21 -12.66
C GLY A 35 7.66 6.08 -11.66
N GLU A 36 7.42 6.29 -10.36
CA GLU A 36 7.54 5.27 -9.32
C GLU A 36 6.37 4.28 -9.39
N ASN A 37 6.64 3.01 -9.06
CA ASN A 37 5.59 2.01 -8.86
C ASN A 37 5.20 1.98 -7.38
N VAL A 38 3.90 2.04 -7.09
CA VAL A 38 3.36 1.96 -5.73
C VAL A 38 2.52 0.70 -5.59
N ASP A 39 2.88 -0.10 -4.60
CA ASP A 39 2.17 -1.28 -4.08
C ASP A 39 2.09 -1.16 -2.55
N GLU A 40 1.43 -2.12 -1.88
CA GLU A 40 1.27 -2.15 -0.42
C GLU A 40 2.61 -2.12 0.33
N PHE A 41 3.62 -2.84 -0.16
CA PHE A 41 4.93 -2.93 0.49
C PHE A 41 5.67 -1.61 0.41
N LYS A 42 5.74 -1.00 -0.78
CA LYS A 42 6.39 0.30 -0.98
C LYS A 42 5.66 1.44 -0.31
N ALA A 43 4.33 1.40 -0.28
CA ALA A 43 3.54 2.36 0.47
C ALA A 43 3.92 2.28 1.96
N MET A 44 3.98 1.07 2.54
CA MET A 44 4.37 0.88 3.95
C MET A 44 5.86 1.18 4.23
N GLN A 45 6.73 1.18 3.23
CA GLN A 45 8.11 1.67 3.37
C GLN A 45 8.19 3.20 3.50
N THR A 46 7.14 3.93 3.08
CA THR A 46 7.07 5.37 3.31
C THR A 46 6.76 5.64 4.78
N THR A 47 7.66 6.32 5.48
CA THR A 47 7.56 6.54 6.94
C THR A 47 6.26 7.22 7.36
N ALA A 48 5.77 8.19 6.57
CA ALA A 48 4.50 8.87 6.83
C ALA A 48 3.29 7.92 6.73
N VAL A 49 3.26 7.03 5.73
CA VAL A 49 2.19 6.03 5.57
C VAL A 49 2.23 5.05 6.74
N TYR A 50 3.41 4.51 7.04
CA TYR A 50 3.60 3.58 8.16
C TYR A 50 3.14 4.18 9.49
N ALA A 51 3.57 5.42 9.79
CA ALA A 51 3.18 6.11 11.02
C ALA A 51 1.66 6.30 11.09
N CYS A 52 1.02 6.73 10.00
CA CYS A 52 -0.43 6.93 9.98
C CYS A 52 -1.20 5.64 10.21
N VAL A 53 -0.83 4.58 9.47
CA VAL A 53 -1.46 3.27 9.56
C VAL A 53 -1.33 2.72 10.97
N ARG A 54 -0.12 2.78 11.53
CA ARG A 54 0.17 2.30 12.88
C ARG A 54 -0.64 3.03 13.95
N ILE A 55 -0.66 4.36 13.93
CA ILE A 55 -1.44 5.16 14.90
C ILE A 55 -2.92 4.73 14.90
N LEU A 56 -3.53 4.62 13.73
CA LEU A 56 -4.95 4.27 13.62
C LEU A 56 -5.21 2.81 13.98
N ALA A 57 -4.35 1.89 13.53
CA ALA A 57 -4.49 0.47 13.79
C ALA A 57 -4.32 0.16 15.28
N GLU A 58 -3.27 0.67 15.93
CA GLU A 58 -3.03 0.49 17.36
C GLU A 58 -4.13 1.16 18.21
N ALA A 59 -4.59 2.36 17.81
CA ALA A 59 -5.66 3.05 18.52
C ALA A 59 -6.97 2.23 18.50
N VAL A 60 -7.37 1.70 17.34
CA VAL A 60 -8.56 0.85 17.23
C VAL A 60 -8.36 -0.48 17.96
N ALA A 61 -7.19 -1.08 17.85
CA ALA A 61 -6.86 -2.33 18.53
C ALA A 61 -6.89 -2.20 20.06
N SER A 62 -6.54 -1.04 20.61
CA SER A 62 -6.55 -0.76 22.04
C SER A 62 -7.96 -0.77 22.66
N LEU A 63 -9.02 -0.69 21.83
CA LEU A 63 -10.41 -0.72 22.26
C LEU A 63 -10.93 -2.17 22.29
N PRO A 64 -11.14 -2.79 23.47
CA PRO A 64 -11.64 -4.15 23.55
C PRO A 64 -13.10 -4.25 23.07
N ILE A 65 -13.43 -5.35 22.40
CA ILE A 65 -14.81 -5.65 21.97
C ILE A 65 -15.45 -6.54 23.04
N HIS A 66 -16.49 -6.02 23.69
CA HIS A 66 -17.29 -6.78 24.66
C HIS A 66 -18.63 -7.20 24.05
N VAL A 67 -19.07 -8.43 24.38
CA VAL A 67 -20.42 -8.91 24.04
C VAL A 67 -21.39 -8.49 25.15
N TYR A 68 -22.55 -7.96 24.76
CA TYR A 68 -23.61 -7.55 25.69
C TYR A 68 -24.92 -8.25 25.35
N GLU A 69 -25.68 -8.62 26.38
CA GLU A 69 -27.05 -9.09 26.27
C GLU A 69 -28.01 -7.95 26.67
N ARG A 70 -29.09 -7.77 25.92
CA ARG A 70 -30.12 -6.78 26.25
C ARG A 70 -31.08 -7.41 27.26
N THR A 71 -31.20 -6.81 28.44
CA THR A 71 -32.11 -7.24 29.50
C THR A 71 -33.30 -6.28 29.60
N ALA A 72 -34.30 -6.60 30.42
CA ALA A 72 -35.45 -5.72 30.65
C ALA A 72 -35.06 -4.38 31.30
N THR A 73 -33.94 -4.34 32.02
CA THR A 73 -33.45 -3.18 32.77
C THR A 73 -32.28 -2.46 32.10
N GLY A 74 -31.73 -3.00 31.01
CA GLY A 74 -30.61 -2.37 30.29
C GLY A 74 -29.78 -3.32 29.44
N LYS A 75 -28.46 -3.22 29.58
CA LYS A 75 -27.47 -4.05 28.88
C LYS A 75 -26.45 -4.57 29.88
N GLU A 76 -26.15 -5.85 29.84
CA GLU A 76 -25.17 -6.49 30.72
C GLU A 76 -24.11 -7.20 29.87
N LYS A 77 -22.85 -7.19 30.34
CA LYS A 77 -21.76 -7.90 29.66
C LYS A 77 -22.01 -9.41 29.75
N LYS A 78 -21.98 -10.10 28.61
CA LYS A 78 -22.16 -11.56 28.54
C LYS A 78 -20.82 -12.25 28.36
N VAL A 79 -20.07 -12.37 29.44
CA VAL A 79 -18.71 -12.96 29.45
C VAL A 79 -18.73 -14.45 29.08
N GLU A 80 -19.77 -15.17 29.51
CA GLU A 80 -19.96 -16.60 29.21
C GLU A 80 -20.36 -16.88 27.75
N HIS A 81 -20.60 -15.85 26.92
CA HIS A 81 -20.94 -16.07 25.53
C HIS A 81 -19.70 -16.54 24.76
N PRO A 82 -19.75 -17.59 23.92
CA PRO A 82 -18.56 -18.09 23.21
C PRO A 82 -17.83 -17.02 22.37
N LEU A 83 -18.58 -16.11 21.74
CA LEU A 83 -18.00 -14.98 21.00
C LEU A 83 -17.26 -13.96 21.88
N TYR A 84 -17.54 -13.90 23.19
CA TYR A 84 -16.86 -12.96 24.08
C TYR A 84 -15.36 -13.24 24.06
N PHE A 85 -14.94 -14.49 24.30
CA PHE A 85 -13.53 -14.89 24.26
C PHE A 85 -12.87 -14.57 22.91
N LEU A 86 -13.54 -14.92 21.79
CA LEU A 86 -12.99 -14.70 20.45
C LEU A 86 -12.81 -13.22 20.11
N LEU A 87 -13.73 -12.36 20.53
CA LEU A 87 -13.70 -10.93 20.22
C LEU A 87 -12.91 -10.11 21.25
N HIS A 88 -12.83 -10.57 22.49
CA HIS A 88 -12.17 -9.86 23.59
C HIS A 88 -10.71 -10.28 23.75
N ASP A 89 -10.43 -11.58 23.81
CA ASP A 89 -9.16 -12.15 24.26
C ASP A 89 -8.34 -12.71 23.09
N GLU A 90 -8.88 -13.72 22.40
CA GLU A 90 -8.13 -14.54 21.45
C GLU A 90 -9.04 -15.08 20.33
N PRO A 91 -8.99 -14.50 19.11
CA PRO A 91 -9.82 -14.93 17.98
C PRO A 91 -9.38 -16.27 17.39
N ASN A 92 -8.13 -16.66 17.58
CA ASN A 92 -7.55 -17.92 17.16
C ASN A 92 -6.23 -18.19 17.92
N SER A 93 -5.71 -19.40 17.82
CA SER A 93 -4.53 -19.86 18.58
C SER A 93 -3.20 -19.16 18.27
N GLU A 94 -3.15 -18.29 17.27
CA GLU A 94 -1.92 -17.68 16.77
C GLU A 94 -1.80 -16.19 17.10
N MET A 95 -2.89 -15.53 17.52
CA MET A 95 -2.90 -14.09 17.77
C MET A 95 -3.88 -13.67 18.85
N SER A 96 -3.53 -12.61 19.58
CA SER A 96 -4.47 -11.96 20.49
C SER A 96 -5.51 -11.13 19.73
N SER A 97 -6.61 -10.81 20.41
CA SER A 97 -7.65 -9.97 19.84
C SER A 97 -7.17 -8.54 19.51
N PHE A 98 -6.15 -8.05 20.21
CA PHE A 98 -5.47 -6.79 19.85
C PHE A 98 -4.85 -6.90 18.46
N VAL A 99 -3.97 -7.88 18.24
CA VAL A 99 -3.25 -8.08 16.96
C VAL A 99 -4.24 -8.32 15.82
N PHE A 100 -5.32 -9.05 16.08
CA PHE A 100 -6.38 -9.26 15.11
C PHE A 100 -7.05 -7.95 14.68
N ARG A 101 -7.49 -7.11 15.62
CA ARG A 101 -8.11 -5.82 15.29
C ARG A 101 -7.13 -4.87 14.61
N GLU A 102 -5.88 -4.86 15.06
CA GLU A 102 -4.79 -4.09 14.43
C GLU A 102 -4.61 -4.51 12.96
N THR A 103 -4.60 -5.82 12.70
CA THR A 103 -4.49 -6.39 11.35
C THR A 103 -5.69 -6.01 10.48
N LEU A 104 -6.92 -6.13 10.99
CA LEU A 104 -8.12 -5.74 10.23
C LEU A 104 -8.15 -4.24 9.93
N MET A 105 -7.75 -3.41 10.89
CA MET A 105 -7.69 -1.97 10.66
C MET A 105 -6.60 -1.63 9.64
N THR A 106 -5.44 -2.30 9.70
CA THR A 106 -4.41 -2.20 8.67
C THR A 106 -4.94 -2.61 7.29
N HIS A 107 -5.72 -3.70 7.24
CA HIS A 107 -6.35 -4.16 5.99
C HIS A 107 -7.26 -3.09 5.37
N LEU A 108 -8.08 -2.42 6.20
CA LEU A 108 -8.91 -1.30 5.78
C LEU A 108 -8.09 -0.08 5.32
N LEU A 109 -6.99 0.24 6.00
CA LEU A 109 -6.20 1.44 5.70
C LEU A 109 -5.32 1.30 4.45
N ILE A 110 -4.96 0.06 4.10
CA ILE A 110 -4.14 -0.24 2.92
C ILE A 110 -5.04 -0.64 1.75
N TRP A 111 -5.86 -1.68 1.91
CA TRP A 111 -6.67 -2.22 0.82
C TRP A 111 -8.11 -1.70 0.83
N GLY A 112 -8.55 -0.96 1.84
CA GLY A 112 -9.94 -0.49 1.91
C GLY A 112 -10.93 -1.60 2.24
N ASN A 113 -10.47 -2.81 2.56
CA ASN A 113 -11.33 -3.95 2.85
C ASN A 113 -10.66 -4.82 3.90
N ALA A 114 -11.42 -5.29 4.89
CA ALA A 114 -10.99 -6.32 5.81
C ALA A 114 -11.89 -7.55 5.67
N TYR A 115 -11.27 -8.72 5.59
CA TYR A 115 -11.94 -10.00 5.46
C TYR A 115 -11.52 -10.91 6.61
N VAL A 116 -12.48 -11.65 7.14
CA VAL A 116 -12.26 -12.62 8.22
C VAL A 116 -12.97 -13.90 7.84
N GLN A 117 -12.23 -15.00 7.82
CA GLN A 117 -12.80 -16.34 7.76
C GLN A 117 -13.42 -16.69 9.11
N ILE A 118 -14.69 -17.11 9.09
CA ILE A 118 -15.41 -17.56 10.27
C ILE A 118 -15.38 -19.08 10.29
N ILE A 119 -14.73 -19.66 11.30
CA ILE A 119 -14.70 -21.12 11.50
C ILE A 119 -15.77 -21.51 12.49
N ARG A 120 -16.59 -22.49 12.11
CA ARG A 120 -17.69 -23.02 12.93
C ARG A 120 -17.51 -24.51 13.18
N ASP A 121 -17.96 -24.96 14.35
CA ASP A 121 -18.05 -26.37 14.66
C ASP A 121 -19.28 -27.03 13.98
N ARG A 122 -19.51 -28.32 14.26
CA ARG A 122 -20.67 -29.05 13.70
C ARG A 122 -22.02 -28.57 14.22
N SER A 123 -22.05 -27.85 15.34
CA SER A 123 -23.27 -27.25 15.90
C SER A 123 -23.58 -25.87 15.30
N GLY A 124 -22.66 -25.32 14.50
CA GLY A 124 -22.75 -23.98 13.92
C GLY A 124 -22.20 -22.88 14.83
N GLN A 125 -21.65 -23.23 15.99
CA GLN A 125 -21.02 -22.29 16.90
C GLN A 125 -19.70 -21.80 16.31
N VAL A 126 -19.48 -20.48 16.31
CA VAL A 126 -18.20 -19.89 15.90
C VAL A 126 -17.13 -20.23 16.94
N ILE A 127 -16.03 -20.83 16.49
CA ILE A 127 -14.92 -21.29 17.32
C ILE A 127 -13.60 -20.58 17.02
N SER A 128 -13.44 -19.98 15.83
CA SER A 128 -12.24 -19.21 15.50
C SER A 128 -12.51 -18.20 14.39
N LEU A 129 -11.70 -17.13 14.37
CA LEU A 129 -11.73 -16.06 13.39
C LEU A 129 -10.31 -15.85 12.85
N TYR A 130 -10.15 -15.96 11.54
CA TYR A 130 -8.85 -15.78 10.88
C TYR A 130 -8.91 -14.61 9.89
N PRO A 131 -7.99 -13.63 9.96
CA PRO A 131 -7.93 -12.59 8.95
C PRO A 131 -7.57 -13.23 7.60
N LEU A 132 -8.19 -12.73 6.53
CA LEU A 132 -7.88 -13.08 5.15
C LEU A 132 -7.25 -11.87 4.47
N LEU A 133 -6.17 -12.11 3.74
CA LEU A 133 -5.44 -11.06 3.04
C LEU A 133 -6.28 -10.47 1.89
N PRO A 134 -6.50 -9.14 1.85
CA PRO A 134 -7.38 -8.54 0.86
C PRO A 134 -6.88 -8.63 -0.59
N ASP A 135 -5.56 -8.56 -0.81
CA ASP A 135 -4.92 -8.73 -2.14
C ASP A 135 -5.17 -10.12 -2.76
N LYS A 136 -5.46 -11.12 -1.92
CA LYS A 136 -5.78 -12.48 -2.33
C LYS A 136 -7.29 -12.74 -2.42
N MET A 137 -8.13 -11.74 -2.17
CA MET A 137 -9.58 -11.89 -2.14
C MET A 137 -10.25 -11.28 -3.37
N SER A 138 -11.28 -11.96 -3.88
CA SER A 138 -12.21 -11.41 -4.87
C SER A 138 -13.65 -11.75 -4.51
N VAL A 139 -14.56 -10.79 -4.72
CA VAL A 139 -15.98 -10.92 -4.39
C VAL A 139 -16.79 -11.07 -5.67
N HIS A 140 -17.65 -12.07 -5.72
CA HIS A 140 -18.42 -12.43 -6.90
C HIS A 140 -19.88 -12.68 -6.54
N ARG A 141 -20.74 -12.75 -7.56
CA ARG A 141 -22.13 -13.22 -7.43
C ARG A 141 -22.34 -14.42 -8.34
N ASP A 142 -23.06 -15.42 -7.85
CA ASP A 142 -23.50 -16.54 -8.67
C ASP A 142 -24.67 -16.14 -9.60
N GLU A 143 -25.13 -17.08 -10.41
CA GLU A 143 -26.27 -16.88 -11.33
C GLU A 143 -27.59 -16.52 -10.60
N SER A 144 -27.68 -16.84 -9.30
CA SER A 144 -28.83 -16.50 -8.44
C SER A 144 -28.66 -15.15 -7.73
N GLY A 145 -27.54 -14.46 -7.95
CA GLY A 145 -27.20 -13.18 -7.33
C GLY A 145 -26.65 -13.29 -5.89
N LYS A 146 -26.40 -14.50 -5.38
CA LYS A 146 -25.84 -14.71 -4.05
C LYS A 146 -24.34 -14.43 -4.06
N LEU A 147 -23.86 -13.67 -3.07
CA LEU A 147 -22.45 -13.37 -2.92
C LEU A 147 -21.65 -14.62 -2.52
N TYR A 148 -20.48 -14.75 -3.13
CA TYR A 148 -19.44 -15.66 -2.67
C TYR A 148 -18.08 -14.99 -2.81
N TYR A 149 -17.13 -15.52 -2.04
CA TYR A 149 -15.77 -15.02 -1.97
C TYR A 149 -14.84 -16.06 -2.57
N LYS A 150 -13.86 -15.60 -3.34
CA LYS A 150 -12.82 -16.46 -3.91
C LYS A 150 -11.48 -15.99 -3.38
N TYR A 151 -10.86 -16.82 -2.55
CA TYR A 151 -9.58 -16.57 -1.89
C TYR A 151 -8.46 -17.37 -2.56
N LYS A 152 -7.40 -16.68 -2.97
CA LYS A 152 -6.21 -17.29 -3.59
C LYS A 152 -5.17 -17.61 -2.53
N ARG A 153 -5.10 -18.87 -2.09
CA ARG A 153 -4.06 -19.30 -1.15
C ARG A 153 -2.75 -19.55 -1.90
N GLN A 154 -1.73 -18.77 -1.55
CA GLN A 154 -0.37 -18.88 -2.11
C GLN A 154 0.71 -19.05 -1.06
N SER A 155 0.39 -18.87 0.22
CA SER A 155 1.29 -19.02 1.35
C SER A 155 0.55 -19.62 2.56
N GLU A 156 1.24 -19.74 3.69
CA GLU A 156 0.75 -20.42 4.90
C GLU A 156 0.09 -19.48 5.92
N GLU A 157 -0.30 -18.26 5.52
CA GLU A 157 -0.85 -17.22 6.41
C GLU A 157 -2.15 -17.63 7.12
N ASN A 158 -2.84 -18.64 6.59
CA ASN A 158 -4.05 -19.17 7.20
C ASN A 158 -3.99 -20.71 7.15
N PRO A 159 -3.93 -21.38 8.31
CA PRO A 159 -3.77 -22.84 8.41
C PRO A 159 -5.03 -23.62 8.03
N ASN A 160 -6.18 -22.96 7.87
CA ASN A 160 -7.45 -23.62 7.54
C ASN A 160 -7.56 -24.05 6.07
N PHE A 161 -6.68 -23.55 5.20
CA PHE A 161 -6.58 -24.00 3.82
C PHE A 161 -5.47 -25.04 3.68
N LYS A 162 -5.83 -26.25 3.25
CA LYS A 162 -4.88 -27.38 3.13
C LYS A 162 -4.05 -27.35 1.85
N GLU A 163 -4.63 -26.84 0.76
CA GLU A 163 -4.02 -26.84 -0.56
C GLU A 163 -3.86 -25.42 -1.07
N ASN A 164 -2.83 -25.21 -1.89
CA ASN A 164 -2.65 -23.96 -2.63
C ASN A 164 -3.66 -23.89 -3.77
N GLY A 165 -4.10 -22.68 -4.11
CA GLY A 165 -5.05 -22.44 -5.19
C GLY A 165 -6.25 -21.60 -4.75
N ASP A 166 -7.32 -21.71 -5.54
CA ASP A 166 -8.54 -20.97 -5.34
C ASP A 166 -9.48 -21.69 -4.35
N ALA A 167 -9.78 -21.06 -3.22
CA ALA A 167 -10.80 -21.50 -2.30
C ALA A 167 -12.07 -20.65 -2.46
N ILE A 168 -13.22 -21.31 -2.66
CA ILE A 168 -14.53 -20.64 -2.68
C ILE A 168 -15.10 -20.67 -1.27
N LEU A 169 -15.37 -19.49 -0.73
CA LEU A 169 -15.98 -19.28 0.58
C LEU A 169 -17.39 -18.72 0.41
N ARG A 170 -18.34 -19.26 1.18
CA ARG A 170 -19.72 -18.78 1.19
C ARG A 170 -19.78 -17.45 1.93
N ALA A 171 -20.74 -16.60 1.58
CA ALA A 171 -20.90 -15.31 2.26
C ALA A 171 -21.13 -15.41 3.77
N GLU A 172 -21.73 -16.49 4.27
CA GLU A 172 -21.92 -16.73 5.70
C GLU A 172 -20.63 -17.12 6.44
N ASP A 173 -19.60 -17.56 5.73
CA ASP A 173 -18.30 -17.98 6.26
C ASP A 173 -17.25 -16.86 6.21
N VAL A 174 -17.63 -15.67 5.72
CA VAL A 174 -16.75 -14.51 5.61
C VAL A 174 -17.42 -13.29 6.25
N LEU A 175 -16.79 -12.74 7.27
CA LEU A 175 -17.08 -11.38 7.71
C LEU A 175 -16.25 -10.42 6.84
N HIS A 176 -16.94 -9.64 6.01
CA HIS A 176 -16.36 -8.58 5.19
C HIS A 176 -16.75 -7.22 5.75
N VAL A 177 -15.75 -6.40 6.04
CA VAL A 177 -15.91 -4.99 6.37
C VAL A 177 -15.41 -4.18 5.17
N PRO A 178 -16.32 -3.62 4.34
CA PRO A 178 -15.92 -2.72 3.27
C PRO A 178 -15.64 -1.33 3.82
N GLY A 179 -14.56 -0.71 3.33
CA GLY A 179 -14.27 0.70 3.52
C GLY A 179 -15.09 1.59 2.60
N LEU A 180 -14.64 2.83 2.41
CA LEU A 180 -15.30 3.79 1.53
C LEU A 180 -15.26 3.29 0.07
N GLY A 181 -16.43 3.14 -0.56
CA GLY A 181 -16.61 2.76 -1.95
C GLY A 181 -17.92 3.33 -2.52
N PHE A 182 -18.11 3.28 -3.84
CA PHE A 182 -19.35 3.80 -4.46
C PHE A 182 -20.50 2.79 -4.51
N ASP A 183 -20.22 1.49 -4.45
CA ASP A 183 -21.23 0.43 -4.52
C ASP A 183 -21.62 -0.14 -3.15
N GLY A 184 -20.88 0.22 -2.10
CA GLY A 184 -21.04 -0.30 -0.73
C GLY A 184 -20.69 -1.78 -0.59
N LEU A 185 -20.21 -2.43 -1.66
CA LEU A 185 -19.82 -3.84 -1.66
C LEU A 185 -18.32 -3.98 -1.42
N ILE A 186 -17.50 -3.18 -2.10
CA ILE A 186 -16.04 -3.24 -1.97
C ILE A 186 -15.51 -1.82 -1.75
N GLY A 187 -14.70 -1.65 -0.71
CA GLY A 187 -14.03 -0.38 -0.45
C GLY A 187 -12.87 -0.13 -1.42
N TYR A 188 -12.61 1.13 -1.74
CA TYR A 188 -11.41 1.52 -2.48
C TYR A 188 -10.18 1.49 -1.57
N SER A 189 -9.07 0.98 -2.09
CA SER A 189 -7.78 1.06 -1.40
C SER A 189 -7.36 2.53 -1.25
N PRO A 190 -7.17 3.03 -0.02
CA PRO A 190 -6.72 4.40 0.22
C PRO A 190 -5.36 4.67 -0.44
N ILE A 191 -4.42 3.73 -0.36
CA ILE A 191 -3.10 3.89 -0.98
C ILE A 191 -3.15 3.81 -2.51
N ALA A 192 -4.07 3.03 -3.10
CA ALA A 192 -4.27 3.02 -4.55
C ALA A 192 -4.85 4.36 -5.05
N LEU A 193 -5.81 4.93 -4.31
CA LEU A 193 -6.36 6.26 -4.62
C LEU A 193 -5.31 7.36 -4.46
N ALA A 194 -4.44 7.26 -3.46
CA ALA A 194 -3.38 8.22 -3.17
C ALA A 194 -2.03 7.88 -3.84
N LYS A 195 -1.99 6.93 -4.78
CA LYS A 195 -0.73 6.41 -5.32
C LYS A 195 0.17 7.49 -5.91
N ASN A 196 -0.39 8.54 -6.51
CA ASN A 196 0.40 9.63 -7.08
C ASN A 196 1.09 10.47 -6.01
N ALA A 197 0.42 10.72 -4.87
CA ALA A 197 1.03 11.41 -3.74
C ALA A 197 2.14 10.56 -3.12
N ILE A 198 1.87 9.27 -2.89
CA ILE A 198 2.88 8.32 -2.37
C ILE A 198 4.06 8.19 -3.34
N GLY A 199 3.79 8.05 -4.64
CA GLY A 199 4.82 7.96 -5.68
C GLY A 199 5.65 9.23 -5.80
N MET A 200 5.06 10.41 -5.57
CA MET A 200 5.80 11.67 -5.52
C MET A 200 6.72 11.71 -4.30
N THR A 201 6.24 11.26 -3.13
CA THR A 201 7.06 11.10 -1.92
C THR A 201 8.25 10.18 -2.20
N LEU A 202 8.02 8.96 -2.70
CA LEU A 202 9.08 8.01 -3.02
C LEU A 202 10.11 8.59 -4.01
N ALA A 203 9.65 9.24 -5.08
CA ALA A 203 10.55 9.88 -6.05
C ALA A 203 11.42 10.98 -5.41
N THR A 204 10.83 11.74 -4.50
CA THR A 204 11.52 12.81 -3.75
C THR A 204 12.53 12.22 -2.78
N GLU A 205 12.20 11.11 -2.11
CA GLU A 205 13.15 10.38 -1.28
C GLU A 205 14.32 9.82 -2.08
N ASN A 206 14.04 9.23 -3.24
CA ASN A 206 15.06 8.70 -4.14
C ASN A 206 15.97 9.79 -4.70
N TYR A 207 15.41 10.94 -5.06
CA TYR A 207 16.19 12.10 -5.48
C TYR A 207 17.12 12.58 -4.35
N GLY A 208 16.59 12.77 -3.14
CA GLY A 208 17.40 13.19 -1.99
C GLY A 208 18.49 12.17 -1.65
N ALA A 209 18.15 10.88 -1.61
CA ALA A 209 19.10 9.81 -1.38
C ALA A 209 20.21 9.79 -2.44
N SER A 210 19.86 9.99 -3.72
CA SER A 210 20.83 10.07 -4.82
C SER A 210 21.72 11.30 -4.71
N PHE A 211 21.14 12.46 -4.37
CA PHE A 211 21.87 13.71 -4.14
C PHE A 211 22.93 13.54 -3.03
N PHE A 212 22.54 13.02 -1.86
CA PHE A 212 23.48 12.77 -0.77
C PHE A 212 24.48 11.65 -1.06
N LYS A 213 24.05 10.57 -1.72
CA LYS A 213 24.93 9.46 -2.14
C LYS A 213 26.05 9.94 -3.07
N ASN A 214 25.75 10.89 -3.94
CA ASN A 214 26.73 11.51 -4.85
C ASN A 214 27.52 12.65 -4.19
N GLY A 215 27.48 12.75 -2.85
CA GLY A 215 28.30 13.66 -2.06
C GLY A 215 27.73 15.06 -1.87
N ALA A 216 26.43 15.28 -2.18
CA ALA A 216 25.76 16.59 -2.09
C ALA A 216 26.52 17.73 -2.79
N ASN A 217 27.43 17.38 -3.69
CA ASN A 217 28.22 18.32 -4.44
C ASN A 217 27.44 18.63 -5.71
N PRO A 218 26.91 19.85 -5.87
CA PRO A 218 26.45 20.28 -7.18
C PRO A 218 27.65 20.11 -8.13
N GLY A 219 27.43 19.43 -9.26
CA GLY A 219 28.49 19.15 -10.22
C GLY A 219 29.20 20.44 -10.64
N GLY A 220 30.41 20.33 -11.16
CA GLY A 220 31.09 21.48 -11.74
C GLY A 220 31.28 21.33 -13.24
N VAL A 221 31.46 22.46 -13.90
CA VAL A 221 31.85 22.51 -15.31
C VAL A 221 33.37 22.65 -15.37
N LEU A 222 34.02 21.73 -16.08
CA LEU A 222 35.41 21.88 -16.49
C LEU A 222 35.44 22.64 -17.81
N GLU A 223 35.92 23.88 -17.75
CA GLU A 223 36.04 24.77 -18.89
C GLU A 223 37.48 24.76 -19.41
N HIS A 224 37.65 24.63 -20.73
CA HIS A 224 38.94 24.74 -21.40
C HIS A 224 38.83 25.79 -22.52
N PRO A 225 39.77 26.75 -22.63
CA PRO A 225 39.68 27.86 -23.59
C PRO A 225 39.87 27.44 -25.06
N GLY A 226 40.45 26.26 -25.32
CA GLY A 226 40.66 25.69 -26.66
C GLY A 226 39.91 24.39 -26.91
N ILE A 227 40.11 23.77 -28.09
CA ILE A 227 39.49 22.49 -28.46
C ILE A 227 40.10 21.35 -27.65
N LEU A 228 39.28 20.64 -26.87
CA LEU A 228 39.69 19.40 -26.22
C LEU A 228 39.78 18.27 -27.25
N LYS A 229 40.97 17.68 -27.41
CA LYS A 229 41.17 16.53 -28.30
C LYS A 229 40.51 15.24 -27.78
N ASP A 230 40.43 15.09 -26.46
CA ASP A 230 39.82 13.92 -25.82
C ASP A 230 39.03 14.28 -24.55
N PRO A 231 37.75 14.69 -24.71
CA PRO A 231 36.85 15.00 -23.59
C PRO A 231 36.56 13.82 -22.66
N LYS A 232 36.64 12.57 -23.15
CA LYS A 232 36.31 11.39 -22.35
C LYS A 232 37.42 11.10 -21.35
N ARG A 233 38.69 11.11 -21.79
CA ARG A 233 39.85 10.90 -20.92
C ARG A 233 39.88 11.87 -19.74
N VAL A 234 39.59 13.16 -19.99
CA VAL A 234 39.57 14.20 -18.96
C VAL A 234 38.45 13.98 -17.94
N ARG A 235 37.26 13.59 -18.40
CA ARG A 235 36.14 13.24 -17.51
C ARG A 235 36.47 12.03 -16.64
N ASP A 236 37.04 11.00 -17.24
CA ASP A 236 37.35 9.75 -16.55
C ASP A 236 38.49 9.95 -15.53
N SER A 237 39.51 10.74 -15.86
CA SER A 237 40.57 11.11 -14.89
C SER A 237 40.03 11.94 -13.73
N TRP A 238 39.11 12.87 -14.00
CA TRP A 238 38.45 13.65 -12.96
C TRP A 238 37.63 12.74 -12.03
N ASN A 239 36.79 11.88 -12.60
CA ASN A 239 35.97 10.95 -11.83
C ASN A 239 36.82 9.97 -11.02
N ALA A 240 37.94 9.48 -11.56
CA ALA A 240 38.82 8.55 -10.83
C ALA A 240 39.41 9.15 -9.56
N VAL A 241 39.66 10.46 -9.53
CA VAL A 241 40.29 11.14 -8.40
C VAL A 241 39.26 11.70 -7.41
N TYR A 242 38.11 12.17 -7.90
CA TYR A 242 37.17 12.98 -7.11
C TYR A 242 35.78 12.33 -6.90
N ASN A 243 35.48 11.17 -7.49
CA ASN A 243 34.21 10.47 -7.23
C ASN A 243 34.27 9.65 -5.93
N GLY A 244 33.21 9.71 -5.13
CA GLY A 244 33.02 8.92 -3.91
C GLY A 244 33.31 9.69 -2.63
N VAL A 245 32.63 9.30 -1.55
CA VAL A 245 32.66 9.98 -0.23
C VAL A 245 34.08 10.08 0.34
N ASN A 246 34.92 9.07 0.12
CA ASN A 246 36.31 9.04 0.60
C ASN A 246 37.27 9.96 -0.19
N ASN A 247 36.83 10.49 -1.33
CA ASN A 247 37.61 11.38 -2.19
C ASN A 247 37.18 12.86 -2.06
N ALA A 248 36.19 13.13 -1.20
CA ALA A 248 35.80 14.49 -0.83
C ALA A 248 37.00 15.23 -0.21
N HIS A 249 37.16 16.51 -0.54
CA HIS A 249 38.24 17.40 -0.06
C HIS A 249 39.66 17.14 -0.60
N LYS A 250 39.84 16.29 -1.61
CA LYS A 250 41.12 16.23 -2.33
C LYS A 250 41.40 17.52 -3.10
N VAL A 251 42.65 17.96 -3.11
CA VAL A 251 43.08 19.13 -3.88
C VAL A 251 42.91 18.86 -5.37
N ALA A 252 42.18 19.74 -6.06
CA ALA A 252 41.99 19.70 -7.51
C ALA A 252 43.25 20.16 -8.24
N VAL A 253 43.88 19.28 -9.04
CA VAL A 253 44.97 19.67 -9.95
C VAL A 253 44.46 19.57 -11.38
N LEU A 254 44.49 20.71 -12.09
CA LEU A 254 43.95 20.86 -13.44
C LEU A 254 45.10 21.00 -14.45
N GLU A 255 44.96 20.39 -15.63
CA GLU A 255 45.89 20.55 -16.76
C GLU A 255 45.87 22.02 -17.27
N GLU A 256 46.92 22.46 -17.97
CA GLU A 256 47.13 23.86 -18.36
C GLU A 256 45.90 24.49 -19.05
N GLY A 257 45.40 25.60 -18.49
CA GLY A 257 44.26 26.35 -19.03
C GLY A 257 42.88 25.84 -18.60
N MET A 258 42.78 24.69 -17.93
CA MET A 258 41.51 24.17 -17.39
C MET A 258 41.06 24.97 -16.16
N LYS A 259 39.77 25.30 -16.11
CA LYS A 259 39.12 25.92 -14.97
C LYS A 259 37.95 25.08 -14.49
N TYR A 260 37.88 24.83 -13.19
CA TYR A 260 36.71 24.23 -12.54
C TYR A 260 35.79 25.34 -12.05
N THR A 261 34.60 25.43 -12.64
CA THR A 261 33.52 26.28 -12.13
C THR A 261 32.57 25.40 -11.34
N GLN A 262 32.53 25.59 -10.02
CA GLN A 262 31.53 24.94 -9.18
C GLN A 262 30.15 25.51 -9.55
N VAL A 263 29.23 24.66 -10.00
CA VAL A 263 27.82 25.07 -10.06
C VAL A 263 27.34 25.07 -8.61
N GLY A 264 26.68 26.13 -8.15
CA GLY A 264 26.07 26.14 -6.81
C GLY A 264 24.89 25.18 -6.74
N ILE A 265 24.41 24.88 -5.52
CA ILE A 265 23.13 24.18 -5.33
C ILE A 265 22.04 25.07 -5.94
N PRO A 266 21.32 24.63 -6.98
CA PRO A 266 20.21 25.40 -7.53
C PRO A 266 19.20 25.75 -6.43
N PRO A 267 18.60 26.96 -6.42
CA PRO A 267 17.62 27.36 -5.41
C PRO A 267 16.44 26.38 -5.24
N GLU A 268 16.11 25.63 -6.28
CA GLU A 268 15.08 24.57 -6.28
C GLU A 268 15.47 23.39 -5.39
N GLU A 269 16.76 23.04 -5.30
CA GLU A 269 17.26 22.00 -4.40
C GLU A 269 17.27 22.48 -2.94
N ALA A 270 17.41 23.79 -2.70
CA ALA A 270 17.22 24.35 -1.36
C ALA A 270 15.76 24.26 -0.89
N GLN A 271 14.78 24.31 -1.81
CA GLN A 271 13.37 24.10 -1.51
C GLN A 271 12.99 22.63 -1.32
N PHE A 272 13.91 21.68 -1.53
CA PHE A 272 13.67 20.24 -1.38
C PHE A 272 13.13 19.85 0.00
N LEU A 273 13.64 20.45 1.08
CA LEU A 273 13.15 20.19 2.44
C LEU A 273 11.68 20.60 2.61
N GLN A 274 11.26 21.70 1.98
CA GLN A 274 9.87 22.15 2.01
C GLN A 274 8.97 21.17 1.25
N THR A 275 9.42 20.65 0.11
CA THR A 275 8.70 19.61 -0.66
C THR A 275 8.50 18.34 0.16
N ARG A 276 9.55 17.82 0.80
CA ARG A 276 9.46 16.64 1.68
C ARG A 276 8.47 16.86 2.82
N LYS A 277 8.45 18.07 3.38
CA LYS A 277 7.55 18.42 4.46
C LYS A 277 6.08 18.50 4.01
N PHE A 278 5.83 19.07 2.83
CA PHE A 278 4.49 19.11 2.26
C PHE A 278 3.93 17.70 2.00
N GLN A 279 4.79 16.78 1.55
CA GLN A 279 4.42 15.38 1.30
C GLN A 279 3.94 14.64 2.55
N ILE A 280 4.58 14.84 3.70
CA ILE A 280 4.11 14.27 4.98
C ILE A 280 2.67 14.73 5.27
N ASN A 281 2.40 16.02 5.08
CA ASN A 281 1.08 16.60 5.29
C ASN A 281 0.01 16.07 4.30
N GLU A 282 0.40 15.79 3.06
CA GLU A 282 -0.48 15.19 2.06
C GLU A 282 -0.87 13.75 2.42
N ILE A 283 0.10 12.95 2.89
CA ILE A 283 -0.17 11.59 3.39
C ILE A 283 -1.00 11.63 4.68
N ALA A 284 -0.68 12.51 5.63
CA ALA A 284 -1.44 12.65 6.87
C ALA A 284 -2.92 13.01 6.60
N ARG A 285 -3.18 13.85 5.59
CA ARG A 285 -4.53 14.21 5.13
C ARG A 285 -5.32 13.00 4.64
N LEU A 286 -4.70 12.08 3.90
CA LEU A 286 -5.35 10.84 3.43
C LEU A 286 -5.98 10.08 4.60
N TYR A 287 -5.23 9.98 5.70
CA TYR A 287 -5.64 9.26 6.90
C TYR A 287 -6.37 10.12 7.94
N ARG A 288 -6.57 11.42 7.65
CA ARG A 288 -7.18 12.40 8.56
C ARG A 288 -6.45 12.50 9.90
N ILE A 289 -5.13 12.33 9.89
CA ILE A 289 -4.29 12.42 11.08
C ILE A 289 -3.68 13.83 11.15
N PRO A 290 -3.77 14.52 12.29
CA PRO A 290 -3.07 15.77 12.50
C PRO A 290 -1.55 15.61 12.32
N PRO A 291 -0.85 16.53 11.63
CA PRO A 291 0.58 16.41 11.34
C PRO A 291 1.49 16.21 12.56
N HIS A 292 1.13 16.80 13.71
CA HIS A 292 1.89 16.65 14.94
C HIS A 292 1.91 15.21 15.48
N MET A 293 0.89 14.40 15.18
CA MET A 293 0.85 12.99 15.59
C MET A 293 1.84 12.14 14.78
N VAL A 294 2.24 12.59 13.59
CA VAL A 294 3.26 11.95 12.75
C VAL A 294 4.63 12.62 12.84
N GLY A 295 4.83 13.49 13.83
CA GLY A 295 6.12 14.11 14.14
C GLY A 295 6.40 15.46 13.46
N ASP A 296 5.42 16.09 12.80
CA ASP A 296 5.57 17.45 12.27
C ASP A 296 5.11 18.51 13.28
N LEU A 297 6.06 19.20 13.93
CA LEU A 297 5.82 20.10 15.06
C LEU A 297 5.97 21.61 14.76
N GLU A 298 6.22 22.03 13.52
CA GLU A 298 6.52 23.46 13.23
C GLU A 298 5.32 24.42 13.40
N LYS A 299 4.10 23.90 13.57
CA LYS A 299 2.88 24.71 13.75
C LYS A 299 2.11 24.38 15.04
N SER A 300 2.75 23.64 15.95
CA SER A 300 2.15 23.21 17.22
C SER A 300 2.53 24.15 18.37
#